data_AF-A0A830BKD0-F1
#
_entry.id   AF-A0A830BKD0-F1
#
_cell.length_a   1.000
_cell.length_b   1.000
_cell.length_c   1.000
_cell.angle_alpha   90.00
_cell.angle_beta   90.00
_cell.angle_gamma   90.00
#
_symmetry.space_group_name_H-M   'P 1'
#
loop_
_entity.id
_entity.type
_entity.pdbx_description
1 polymer ?
#
loop_
_entity_poly.entity_id
_entity_poly.type
_entity_poly.pdbx_seq_one_letter_code
_entity_poly.pdbx_strand_id
1 'polypeptide(L)'
;MRNKSWALIGDSISRNHVQSLLCILSTVEMPNLVYHDENYRNRRWLFPSHNFTVSVMWSPFLAQAAIFEDENGVSTSEIEVHLDKLDQNWTEPYKHLDYMIFSSGEWFVKTAIYYENNTILGCHYCPKQNLTELGIDSPYRKALRNFFNYIIASNHKGTIFYRTSTPDHYENGEWFNGGACKRKLPAKNGEFELNVLGKILRTVEIEEFEKASGEASRSGVNLRLLDVNPLSLLRPDGHPGPYRFFRPFAEDKNAKVVSDCLHWCLPGPIDTWNDLVMEMVVKG
;
A
#
# COMPACT_ATOMS: atom_id res chain seq x y z
N MET A 1 5.13 16.31 15.74
CA MET A 1 5.64 14.91 15.72
C MET A 1 6.63 14.57 16.84
N ARG A 2 7.07 15.50 17.71
CA ARG A 2 7.96 15.19 18.84
C ARG A 2 7.32 14.18 19.82
N ASN A 3 8.08 13.19 20.29
CA ASN A 3 7.62 12.10 21.16
C ASN A 3 6.44 11.31 20.57
N LYS A 4 6.47 11.05 19.26
CA LYS A 4 5.42 10.31 18.56
C LYS A 4 5.99 9.13 17.78
N SER A 5 5.15 8.13 17.55
CA SER A 5 5.44 6.96 16.73
C SER A 5 4.50 6.88 15.54
N TRP A 6 5.06 6.89 14.34
CA TRP A 6 4.34 6.78 13.08
C TRP A 6 4.59 5.43 12.44
N ALA A 7 3.60 4.89 11.75
CA ALA A 7 3.76 3.68 10.95
C ALA A 7 3.00 3.78 9.63
N LEU A 8 3.66 3.34 8.55
CA LEU A 8 3.03 3.08 7.26
C LEU A 8 2.90 1.57 7.11
N ILE A 9 1.67 1.08 7.02
CA ILE A 9 1.34 -0.35 7.04
C ILE A 9 0.69 -0.71 5.71
N GLY A 10 1.24 -1.71 5.03
CA GLY A 10 0.68 -2.17 3.77
C GLY A 10 1.70 -2.87 2.90
N ASP A 11 1.65 -2.57 1.61
CA ASP A 11 2.47 -3.19 0.57
C ASP A 11 3.71 -2.34 0.18
N SER A 12 4.24 -2.60 -1.01
CA SER A 12 5.40 -1.91 -1.55
C SER A 12 5.17 -0.42 -1.83
N ILE A 13 3.93 0.03 -1.98
CA ILE A 13 3.59 1.45 -2.09
C ILE A 13 3.67 2.14 -0.73
N SER A 14 3.34 1.45 0.37
CA SER A 14 3.63 1.95 1.73
C SER A 14 5.14 2.08 1.99
N ARG A 15 5.94 1.16 1.46
CA ARG A 15 7.40 1.29 1.44
C ARG A 15 7.86 2.50 0.63
N ASN A 16 7.29 2.72 -0.54
CA ASN A 16 7.60 3.88 -1.38
C ASN A 16 7.23 5.20 -0.68
N HIS A 17 6.09 5.22 0.01
CA HIS A 17 5.59 6.38 0.74
C HIS A 17 6.49 6.72 1.95
N VAL A 18 6.95 5.70 2.70
CA VAL A 18 7.88 5.97 3.82
C VAL A 18 9.23 6.47 3.31
N GLN A 19 9.69 6.00 2.14
CA GLN A 19 10.95 6.48 1.55
C GLN A 19 10.86 7.97 1.19
N SER A 20 9.74 8.40 0.58
CA SER A 20 9.45 9.83 0.34
C SER A 20 9.49 10.62 1.66
N LEU A 21 8.77 10.15 2.69
CA LEU A 21 8.71 10.82 3.99
C LEU A 21 10.11 10.95 4.63
N LEU A 22 10.90 9.89 4.61
CA LEU A 22 12.27 9.89 5.13
C LEU A 22 13.16 10.87 4.36
N CYS A 23 13.05 10.95 3.04
CA CYS A 23 13.77 11.95 2.24
C CYS A 23 13.43 13.38 2.68
N ILE A 24 12.14 13.70 2.84
CA ILE A 24 11.70 15.02 3.30
C ILE A 24 12.26 15.34 4.69
N LEU A 25 12.12 14.41 5.65
CA LEU A 25 12.60 14.61 7.03
C LEU A 25 14.12 14.68 7.14
N SER A 26 14.85 13.97 6.26
CA SER A 26 16.32 13.97 6.24
C SER A 26 16.94 15.32 5.90
N THR A 27 16.16 16.25 5.36
CA THR A 27 16.58 17.65 5.16
C THR A 27 16.82 18.39 6.49
N VAL A 28 16.25 17.90 7.59
CA VAL A 28 16.39 18.47 8.94
C VAL A 28 17.26 17.60 9.82
N GLU A 29 17.03 16.28 9.85
CA GLU A 29 17.77 15.35 10.71
C GLU A 29 17.88 13.98 10.02
N MET A 30 19.08 13.42 9.97
CA MET A 30 19.26 12.07 9.45
C MET A 30 18.70 11.03 10.44
N PRO A 31 17.84 10.10 9.99
CA PRO A 31 17.30 9.07 10.86
C PRO A 31 18.32 7.95 11.14
N ASN A 32 18.28 7.42 12.36
CA ASN A 32 18.95 6.18 12.72
C ASN A 32 18.02 4.99 12.44
N LEU A 33 18.44 4.04 11.61
CA LEU A 33 17.74 2.75 11.48
C LEU A 33 17.96 1.96 12.78
N VAL A 34 16.91 1.76 13.57
CA VAL A 34 16.98 1.12 14.89
C VAL A 34 16.38 -0.29 14.93
N TYR A 35 15.66 -0.68 13.88
CA TYR A 35 15.15 -2.04 13.70
C TYR A 35 14.93 -2.34 12.23
N HIS A 36 15.22 -3.58 11.85
CA HIS A 36 14.73 -4.21 10.63
C HIS A 36 14.55 -5.71 10.86
N ASP A 37 13.65 -6.34 10.10
CA ASP A 37 13.61 -7.80 9.99
C ASP A 37 14.66 -8.31 9.00
N GLU A 38 14.82 -9.63 8.90
CA GLU A 38 15.82 -10.29 8.05
C GLU A 38 15.74 -9.84 6.58
N ASN A 39 14.51 -9.67 6.07
CA ASN A 39 14.24 -9.29 4.68
C ASN A 39 14.02 -7.78 4.49
N TYR A 40 14.27 -6.94 5.50
CA TYR A 40 14.06 -5.49 5.45
C TYR A 40 12.65 -5.03 5.01
N ARG A 41 11.65 -5.92 5.13
CA ARG A 41 10.25 -5.63 4.84
C ARG A 41 9.64 -4.77 5.95
N ASN A 42 10.07 -5.01 7.18
CA ASN A 42 9.72 -4.22 8.35
C ASN A 42 10.94 -3.40 8.79
N ARG A 43 10.77 -2.09 8.97
CA ARG A 43 11.87 -1.20 9.39
C ARG A 43 11.35 -0.12 10.33
N ARG A 44 12.21 0.33 11.25
CA ARG A 44 11.95 1.47 12.13
C ARG A 44 13.14 2.41 12.19
N TRP A 45 12.86 3.68 12.01
CA TRP A 45 13.81 4.78 12.08
C TRP A 45 13.51 5.66 13.30
N LEU A 46 14.57 6.14 13.96
CA LEU A 46 14.51 7.09 15.06
C LEU A 46 15.16 8.41 14.63
N PHE A 47 14.47 9.51 14.89
CA PHE A 47 14.99 10.88 14.82
C PHE A 47 15.28 11.35 16.26
N PRO A 48 16.54 11.25 16.74
CA PRO A 48 16.87 11.39 18.15
C PRO A 48 16.52 12.75 18.74
N SER A 49 16.74 13.84 18.01
CA SER A 49 16.49 15.21 18.47
C SER A 49 15.02 15.48 18.74
N HIS A 50 14.13 14.64 18.20
CA HIS A 50 12.68 14.75 18.32
C HIS A 50 12.06 13.60 19.11
N ASN A 51 12.85 12.59 19.49
CA ASN A 51 12.35 11.31 20.01
C ASN A 51 11.14 10.83 19.18
N PHE A 52 11.32 10.85 17.86
CA PHE A 52 10.28 10.60 16.88
C PHE A 52 10.63 9.34 16.10
N THR A 53 9.70 8.41 15.98
CA THR A 53 9.92 7.18 15.21
C THR A 53 8.99 7.09 14.01
N VAL A 54 9.53 6.58 12.91
CA VAL A 54 8.77 6.23 11.71
C VAL A 54 9.03 4.75 11.44
N SER A 55 7.98 3.98 11.20
CA SER A 55 8.08 2.57 10.85
C SER A 55 7.41 2.30 9.50
N VAL A 56 7.89 1.29 8.79
CA VAL A 56 7.13 0.63 7.72
C VAL A 56 6.90 -0.81 8.14
N MET A 57 5.66 -1.28 7.96
CA MET A 57 5.23 -2.63 8.32
C MET A 57 4.63 -3.32 7.10
N TRP A 58 5.21 -4.44 6.72
CA TRP A 58 4.74 -5.24 5.59
C TRP A 58 3.49 -6.02 5.95
N SER A 59 2.35 -5.58 5.42
CA SER A 59 1.07 -6.25 5.58
C SER A 59 0.19 -5.98 4.35
N PRO A 60 0.54 -6.53 3.18
CA PRO A 60 -0.09 -6.16 1.91
C PRO A 60 -1.59 -6.45 1.85
N PHE A 61 -2.06 -7.45 2.59
CA PHE A 61 -3.49 -7.82 2.66
C PHE A 61 -4.19 -7.29 3.91
N LEU A 62 -3.46 -6.70 4.87
CA LEU A 62 -3.90 -6.41 6.26
C LEU A 62 -4.39 -7.63 7.06
N ALA A 63 -4.53 -8.77 6.41
CA ALA A 63 -4.86 -10.08 6.93
C ALA A 63 -3.63 -10.99 6.93
N GLN A 64 -3.67 -12.06 7.73
CA GLN A 64 -2.62 -13.06 7.77
C GLN A 64 -2.49 -13.70 6.38
N ALA A 65 -1.28 -13.66 5.82
CA ALA A 65 -1.01 -14.23 4.52
C ALA A 65 0.35 -14.95 4.47
N ALA A 66 0.40 -16.07 3.75
CA ALA A 66 1.65 -16.71 3.35
C ALA A 66 2.02 -16.24 1.94
N ILE A 67 3.17 -15.58 1.82
CA ILE A 67 3.67 -14.99 0.58
C ILE A 67 4.95 -15.70 0.17
N PHE A 68 4.92 -16.32 -1.00
CA PHE A 68 6.02 -17.13 -1.55
C PHE A 68 6.79 -16.42 -2.67
N GLU A 69 6.69 -15.08 -2.69
CA GLU A 69 7.31 -14.18 -3.67
C GLU A 69 8.57 -13.50 -3.11
N ASP A 70 9.65 -13.54 -3.89
CA ASP A 70 10.92 -12.87 -3.59
C ASP A 70 10.91 -11.36 -3.89
N GLU A 71 12.02 -10.66 -3.65
CA GLU A 71 12.11 -9.20 -3.89
C GLU A 71 12.06 -8.81 -5.38
N ASN A 72 12.36 -9.75 -6.28
CA ASN A 72 12.30 -9.56 -7.72
C ASN A 72 10.89 -9.81 -8.29
N GLY A 73 9.96 -10.31 -7.46
CA GLY A 73 8.61 -10.65 -7.87
C GLY A 73 8.46 -12.08 -8.40
N VAL A 74 9.45 -12.94 -8.17
CA VAL A 74 9.40 -14.35 -8.56
C VAL A 74 8.67 -15.13 -7.47
N SER A 75 7.55 -15.75 -7.83
CA SER A 75 6.76 -16.57 -6.92
C SER A 75 7.03 -18.06 -7.08
N THR A 76 7.15 -18.77 -5.95
CA THR A 76 7.31 -20.23 -5.91
C THR A 76 5.99 -20.98 -5.67
N SER A 77 4.94 -20.30 -5.20
CA SER A 77 3.58 -20.84 -5.02
C SER A 77 2.53 -19.72 -5.02
N GLU A 78 1.26 -20.07 -5.12
CA GLU A 78 0.14 -19.13 -4.94
C GLU A 78 0.12 -18.54 -3.52
N ILE A 79 -0.27 -17.27 -3.41
CA ILE A 79 -0.41 -16.60 -2.11
C ILE A 79 -1.59 -17.23 -1.36
N GLU A 80 -1.44 -17.46 -0.06
CA GLU A 80 -2.53 -17.94 0.79
C GLU A 80 -2.95 -16.82 1.74
N VAL A 81 -4.24 -16.44 1.75
CA VAL A 81 -4.75 -15.33 2.57
C VAL A 81 -5.87 -15.81 3.48
N HIS A 82 -5.70 -15.68 4.79
CA HIS A 82 -6.74 -15.96 5.79
C HIS A 82 -7.58 -14.72 6.06
N LEU A 83 -8.72 -14.60 5.40
CA LEU A 83 -9.56 -13.39 5.46
C LEU A 83 -10.17 -13.14 6.85
N ASP A 84 -10.28 -14.18 7.67
CA ASP A 84 -10.80 -14.15 9.04
C ASP A 84 -9.76 -13.77 10.10
N LYS A 85 -8.48 -13.66 9.73
CA LYS A 85 -7.38 -13.40 10.65
C LYS A 85 -6.63 -12.14 10.26
N LEU A 86 -6.52 -11.19 11.18
CA LEU A 86 -5.71 -10.00 10.97
C LEU A 86 -4.23 -10.34 11.10
N ASP A 87 -3.40 -9.59 10.38
CA ASP A 87 -1.96 -9.76 10.44
C ASP A 87 -1.38 -9.27 11.78
N GLN A 88 -0.62 -10.13 12.43
CA GLN A 88 0.06 -9.85 13.70
C GLN A 88 1.08 -8.72 13.57
N ASN A 89 1.69 -8.58 12.39
CA ASN A 89 2.75 -7.61 12.15
C ASN A 89 2.34 -6.16 12.44
N TRP A 90 1.06 -5.81 12.23
CA TRP A 90 0.53 -4.49 12.57
C TRP A 90 -0.38 -4.49 13.78
N THR A 91 -1.09 -5.58 14.09
CA THR A 91 -2.01 -5.63 15.23
C THR A 91 -1.27 -5.65 16.57
N GLU A 92 -0.10 -6.28 16.65
CA GLU A 92 0.71 -6.31 17.87
C GLU A 92 1.22 -4.91 18.29
N PRO A 93 1.88 -4.13 17.41
CA PRO A 93 2.34 -2.78 17.77
C PRO A 93 1.21 -1.73 17.79
N TYR A 94 0.01 -2.04 17.28
CA TYR A 94 -1.06 -1.09 17.01
C TYR A 94 -1.32 -0.08 18.15
N LYS A 95 -1.48 -0.56 19.39
CA LYS A 95 -1.80 0.28 20.56
C LYS A 95 -0.67 1.23 20.98
N HIS A 96 0.53 1.04 20.45
CA HIS A 96 1.71 1.86 20.75
C HIS A 96 2.02 2.90 19.69
N LEU A 97 1.22 2.98 18.62
CA LEU A 97 1.42 3.92 17.51
C LEU A 97 0.53 5.15 17.67
N ASP A 98 1.06 6.35 17.43
CA ASP A 98 0.28 7.59 17.49
C ASP A 98 -0.39 7.93 16.16
N TYR A 99 0.28 7.65 15.04
CA TYR A 99 -0.22 7.90 13.69
C TYR A 99 0.03 6.67 12.81
N MET A 100 -1.02 6.19 12.15
CA MET A 100 -0.95 4.99 11.32
C MET A 100 -1.52 5.29 9.95
N ILE A 101 -0.80 4.94 8.89
CA ILE A 101 -1.28 5.04 7.50
C ILE A 101 -1.37 3.62 6.96
N PHE A 102 -2.59 3.08 6.93
CA PHE A 102 -2.88 1.77 6.37
C PHE A 102 -3.22 1.88 4.88
N SER A 103 -2.85 0.86 4.11
CA SER A 103 -3.28 0.70 2.73
C SER A 103 -3.25 -0.77 2.32
N SER A 104 -4.05 -1.14 1.33
CA SER A 104 -4.05 -2.46 0.69
C SER A 104 -4.59 -2.34 -0.74
N GLY A 105 -4.75 -3.47 -1.43
CA GLY A 105 -5.41 -3.53 -2.75
C GLY A 105 -4.56 -4.20 -3.82
N GLU A 106 -3.38 -3.66 -4.13
CA GLU A 106 -2.55 -4.13 -5.26
C GLU A 106 -2.21 -5.62 -5.21
N TRP A 107 -2.07 -6.16 -4.00
CA TRP A 107 -1.77 -7.58 -3.80
C TRP A 107 -2.98 -8.51 -3.98
N PHE A 108 -4.21 -8.00 -3.88
CA PHE A 108 -5.42 -8.79 -4.17
C PHE A 108 -5.58 -9.07 -5.67
N VAL A 109 -4.93 -8.28 -6.53
CA VAL A 109 -4.91 -8.49 -7.99
C VAL A 109 -4.03 -9.67 -8.41
N LYS A 110 -3.16 -10.16 -7.53
CA LYS A 110 -2.34 -11.34 -7.79
C LYS A 110 -3.14 -12.63 -7.60
N THR A 111 -2.62 -13.73 -8.16
CA THR A 111 -3.14 -15.07 -7.86
C THR A 111 -3.05 -15.34 -6.35
N ALA A 112 -4.19 -15.63 -5.74
CA ALA A 112 -4.29 -15.91 -4.31
C ALA A 112 -5.40 -16.91 -4.01
N ILE A 113 -5.16 -17.79 -3.05
CA ILE A 113 -6.12 -18.71 -2.46
C ILE A 113 -6.63 -18.08 -1.16
N TYR A 114 -7.94 -18.00 -1.02
CA TYR A 114 -8.60 -17.38 0.12
C TYR A 114 -9.10 -18.43 1.09
N TYR A 115 -8.74 -18.26 2.35
CA TYR A 115 -9.13 -19.12 3.45
C TYR A 115 -10.04 -18.37 4.42
N GLU A 116 -10.97 -19.12 5.02
CA GLU A 116 -11.75 -18.70 6.18
C GLU A 116 -11.91 -19.89 7.12
N ASN A 117 -11.67 -19.70 8.43
CA ASN A 117 -11.72 -20.79 9.41
C ASN A 117 -10.86 -22.01 9.00
N ASN A 118 -9.69 -21.75 8.42
CA ASN A 118 -8.77 -22.76 7.84
C ASN A 118 -9.38 -23.64 6.72
N THR A 119 -10.46 -23.19 6.08
CA THR A 119 -11.07 -23.85 4.92
C THR A 119 -10.91 -22.98 3.68
N ILE A 120 -10.63 -23.59 2.53
CA ILE A 120 -10.53 -22.86 1.25
C ILE A 120 -11.93 -22.37 0.86
N LEU A 121 -12.07 -21.06 0.74
CA LEU A 121 -13.28 -20.40 0.27
C LEU A 121 -13.33 -20.36 -1.27
N GLY A 122 -12.16 -20.25 -1.89
CA GLY A 122 -11.98 -20.11 -3.33
C GLY A 122 -10.69 -19.36 -3.62
N CYS A 123 -10.57 -18.78 -4.81
CA CYS A 123 -9.33 -18.13 -5.20
C CYS A 123 -9.54 -17.02 -6.24
N HIS A 124 -8.48 -16.24 -6.49
CA HIS A 124 -8.39 -15.38 -7.66
C HIS A 124 -7.36 -15.94 -8.64
N TYR A 125 -7.76 -16.20 -9.88
CA TYR A 125 -6.90 -16.61 -11.00
C TYR A 125 -5.97 -17.81 -10.67
N CYS A 126 -6.54 -18.97 -10.37
CA CYS A 126 -5.78 -20.22 -10.12
C CYS A 126 -6.10 -21.29 -11.18
N PRO A 127 -5.65 -21.11 -12.44
CA PRO A 127 -6.02 -22.01 -13.55
C PRO A 127 -5.50 -23.45 -13.38
N LYS A 128 -4.51 -23.66 -12.50
CA LYS A 128 -3.91 -24.97 -12.22
C LYS A 128 -4.62 -25.74 -11.09
N GLN A 129 -5.63 -25.14 -10.46
CA GLN A 129 -6.34 -25.74 -9.34
C GLN A 129 -7.84 -25.77 -9.62
N ASN A 130 -8.53 -26.83 -9.16
CA ASN A 130 -9.98 -26.92 -9.27
C ASN A 130 -10.65 -26.20 -8.09
N LEU A 131 -10.44 -24.88 -8.01
CA LEU A 131 -11.00 -24.01 -6.97
C LEU A 131 -12.05 -23.06 -7.57
N THR A 132 -13.00 -22.64 -6.73
CA THR A 132 -14.00 -21.63 -7.10
C THR A 132 -13.34 -20.28 -7.33
N GLU A 133 -13.53 -19.68 -8.51
CA GLU A 133 -13.10 -18.31 -8.80
C GLU A 133 -13.99 -17.31 -8.06
N LEU A 134 -13.39 -16.53 -7.17
CA LEU A 134 -14.06 -15.47 -6.41
C LEU A 134 -13.80 -14.07 -6.95
N GLY A 135 -12.77 -13.91 -7.79
CA GLY A 135 -12.25 -12.60 -8.13
C GLY A 135 -11.67 -11.88 -6.91
N ILE A 136 -11.63 -10.54 -6.97
CA ILE A 136 -11.00 -9.71 -5.93
C ILE A 136 -11.99 -8.96 -5.04
N ASP A 137 -13.21 -8.65 -5.51
CA ASP A 137 -14.16 -7.78 -4.80
C ASP A 137 -14.51 -8.35 -3.41
N SER A 138 -15.12 -9.54 -3.37
CA SER A 138 -15.62 -10.13 -2.13
C SER A 138 -14.50 -10.41 -1.11
N PRO A 139 -13.36 -11.03 -1.49
CA PRO A 139 -12.22 -11.19 -0.59
C PRO A 139 -11.65 -9.86 -0.06
N TYR A 140 -11.45 -8.87 -0.94
CA TYR A 140 -10.88 -7.58 -0.55
C TYR A 140 -11.82 -6.83 0.40
N ARG A 141 -13.11 -6.79 0.06
CA ARG A 141 -14.16 -6.18 0.88
C ARG A 141 -14.23 -6.81 2.26
N LYS A 142 -14.12 -8.13 2.35
CA LYS A 142 -14.11 -8.85 3.63
C LYS A 142 -12.87 -8.49 4.46
N ALA A 143 -11.69 -8.44 3.84
CA ALA A 143 -10.46 -8.04 4.53
C ALA A 143 -10.55 -6.61 5.08
N LEU A 144 -11.01 -5.63 4.27
CA LEU A 144 -11.19 -4.25 4.73
C LEU A 144 -12.25 -4.14 5.83
N ARG A 145 -13.36 -4.86 5.71
CA ARG A 145 -14.39 -4.89 6.76
C ARG A 145 -13.83 -5.39 8.08
N ASN A 146 -13.09 -6.49 8.08
CA ASN A 146 -12.48 -7.04 9.29
C ASN A 146 -11.43 -6.10 9.88
N PHE A 147 -10.63 -5.46 9.02
CA PHE A 147 -9.71 -4.40 9.43
C PHE A 147 -10.44 -3.23 10.12
N PHE A 148 -11.45 -2.63 9.48
CA PHE A 148 -12.17 -1.49 10.05
C PHE A 148 -12.91 -1.85 11.34
N ASN A 149 -13.53 -3.04 11.40
CA ASN A 149 -14.18 -3.53 12.62
C ASN A 149 -13.19 -3.59 13.80
N TYR A 150 -11.97 -4.06 13.56
CA TYR A 150 -10.91 -4.05 14.58
C TYR A 150 -10.54 -2.64 15.01
N ILE A 151 -10.33 -1.72 14.05
CA ILE A 151 -10.00 -0.31 14.35
C ILE A 151 -11.07 0.32 15.24
N ILE A 152 -12.35 0.13 14.89
CA ILE A 152 -13.50 0.65 15.65
C ILE A 152 -13.54 0.04 17.06
N ALA A 153 -13.33 -1.27 17.19
CA ALA A 153 -13.39 -1.99 18.47
C ALA A 153 -12.16 -1.74 19.37
N SER A 154 -11.04 -1.27 18.82
CA SER A 154 -9.76 -1.16 19.53
C SER A 154 -9.74 -0.12 20.67
N ASN A 155 -10.65 0.87 20.63
CA ASN A 155 -10.66 2.07 21.47
C ASN A 155 -9.30 2.79 21.56
N HIS A 156 -8.46 2.62 20.54
CA HIS A 156 -7.16 3.29 20.47
C HIS A 156 -7.34 4.78 20.12
N LYS A 157 -6.48 5.63 20.68
CA LYS A 157 -6.58 7.10 20.53
C LYS A 157 -5.62 7.69 19.49
N GLY A 158 -4.84 6.84 18.81
CA GLY A 158 -4.03 7.28 17.68
C GLY A 158 -4.88 7.79 16.51
N THR A 159 -4.24 8.51 15.59
CA THR A 159 -4.87 8.93 14.33
C THR A 159 -4.62 7.86 13.27
N ILE A 160 -5.70 7.32 12.72
CA ILE A 160 -5.65 6.26 11.72
C ILE A 160 -6.06 6.84 10.37
N PHE A 161 -5.17 6.75 9.39
CA PHE A 161 -5.44 7.03 7.99
C PHE A 161 -5.62 5.72 7.24
N TYR A 162 -6.65 5.64 6.42
CA TYR A 162 -6.73 4.66 5.34
C TYR A 162 -6.39 5.36 4.03
N ARG A 163 -5.28 4.99 3.41
CA ARG A 163 -4.85 5.49 2.10
C ARG A 163 -5.42 4.59 1.01
N THR A 164 -6.14 5.19 0.07
CA THR A 164 -6.66 4.48 -1.11
C THR A 164 -5.53 3.86 -1.94
N SER A 165 -5.85 2.80 -2.69
CA SER A 165 -4.97 2.24 -3.73
C SER A 165 -4.64 3.31 -4.78
N THR A 166 -3.52 3.13 -5.47
CA THR A 166 -3.02 4.09 -6.46
C THR A 166 -2.93 3.42 -7.81
N PRO A 167 -3.40 4.07 -8.88
CA PRO A 167 -3.41 3.45 -10.19
C PRO A 167 -1.99 3.19 -10.71
N ASP A 168 -1.81 2.04 -11.35
CA ASP A 168 -0.76 1.90 -12.34
C ASP A 168 -1.10 2.71 -13.61
N HIS A 169 -0.09 2.97 -14.44
CA HIS A 169 -0.26 3.66 -15.72
C HIS A 169 0.37 2.87 -16.87
N TYR A 170 0.14 1.55 -16.92
CA TYR A 170 0.58 0.78 -18.06
C TYR A 170 -0.21 1.15 -19.33
N GLU A 171 0.49 1.43 -20.42
CA GLU A 171 -0.08 1.59 -21.76
C GLU A 171 0.45 0.47 -22.67
N ASN A 172 -0.42 -0.02 -23.58
CA ASN A 172 -0.09 -1.05 -24.58
C ASN A 172 0.35 -2.42 -24.00
N GLY A 173 -0.15 -2.76 -22.82
CA GLY A 173 0.13 -4.02 -22.13
C GLY A 173 0.07 -3.83 -20.62
N GLU A 174 0.50 -4.84 -19.89
CA GLU A 174 0.60 -4.96 -18.44
C GLU A 174 2.05 -5.19 -18.05
N TRP A 175 2.33 -5.20 -16.75
CA TRP A 175 3.66 -5.43 -16.18
C TRP A 175 4.36 -6.71 -16.68
N PHE A 176 3.60 -7.76 -17.03
CA PHE A 176 4.12 -9.07 -17.45
C PHE A 176 4.12 -9.30 -18.97
N ASN A 177 3.48 -8.44 -19.78
CA ASN A 177 3.33 -8.69 -21.23
C ASN A 177 3.81 -7.52 -22.11
N GLY A 178 4.63 -6.61 -21.55
CA GLY A 178 5.31 -5.56 -22.30
C GLY A 178 4.68 -4.18 -22.22
N GLY A 179 3.76 -3.95 -21.27
CA GLY A 179 3.23 -2.62 -20.99
C GLY A 179 4.32 -1.64 -20.54
N ALA A 180 4.09 -0.35 -20.78
CA ALA A 180 5.00 0.71 -20.38
C ALA A 180 4.27 2.03 -20.08
N CYS A 181 4.90 2.87 -19.27
CA CYS A 181 4.45 4.22 -18.89
C CYS A 181 5.47 5.22 -19.42
N LYS A 182 5.27 5.67 -20.66
CA LYS A 182 6.25 6.54 -21.36
C LYS A 182 5.89 8.03 -21.30
N ARG A 183 4.78 8.36 -20.65
CA ARG A 183 4.34 9.75 -20.45
C ARG A 183 5.40 10.50 -19.64
N LYS A 184 5.63 11.77 -19.99
CA LYS A 184 6.62 12.65 -19.34
C LYS A 184 6.01 13.90 -18.74
N LEU A 185 4.69 14.04 -18.86
CA LEU A 185 3.92 15.17 -18.39
C LEU A 185 2.70 14.65 -17.64
N PRO A 186 2.21 15.39 -16.63
CA PRO A 186 0.93 15.10 -16.00
C PRO A 186 -0.19 14.97 -17.04
N ALA A 187 -1.14 14.09 -16.77
CA ALA A 187 -2.33 13.93 -17.57
C ALA A 187 -3.34 15.04 -17.29
N LYS A 188 -4.17 15.36 -18.28
CA LYS A 188 -5.35 16.20 -18.08
C LYS A 188 -6.53 15.35 -17.60
N ASN A 189 -7.52 16.01 -16.99
CA ASN A 189 -8.77 15.36 -16.60
C ASN A 189 -9.41 14.64 -17.81
N GLY A 190 -9.73 13.36 -17.62
CA GLY A 190 -10.33 12.51 -18.65
C GLY A 190 -9.34 11.84 -19.61
N GLU A 191 -8.03 12.11 -19.51
CA GLU A 191 -7.03 11.39 -20.34
C GLU A 191 -6.73 9.98 -19.82
N PHE A 192 -6.94 9.73 -18.53
CA PHE A 192 -6.78 8.43 -17.90
C PHE A 192 -8.07 8.03 -17.17
N GLU A 193 -8.38 6.74 -17.24
CA GLU A 193 -9.39 6.09 -16.43
C GLU A 193 -8.78 4.92 -15.68
N LEU A 194 -9.34 4.62 -14.51
CA LEU A 194 -9.01 3.38 -13.81
C LEU A 194 -9.38 2.17 -14.66
N ASN A 195 -8.47 1.20 -14.70
CA ASN A 195 -8.76 -0.12 -15.26
C ASN A 195 -9.84 -0.85 -14.42
N VAL A 196 -10.35 -1.99 -14.91
CA VAL A 196 -11.45 -2.71 -14.24
C VAL A 196 -11.12 -3.06 -12.79
N LEU A 197 -9.89 -3.54 -12.53
CA LEU A 197 -9.47 -3.95 -11.19
C LEU A 197 -9.29 -2.74 -10.27
N GLY A 198 -8.68 -1.66 -10.76
CA GLY A 198 -8.57 -0.39 -10.04
C GLY A 198 -9.92 0.24 -9.71
N LYS A 199 -10.91 0.12 -10.60
CA LYS A 199 -12.32 0.52 -10.32
C LYS A 199 -12.90 -0.31 -9.17
N ILE A 200 -12.68 -1.63 -9.15
CA ILE A 200 -13.13 -2.50 -8.05
C ILE A 200 -12.43 -2.11 -6.73
N LEU A 201 -11.10 -2.00 -6.72
CA LEU A 201 -10.34 -1.62 -5.53
C LEU A 201 -10.87 -0.31 -4.94
N ARG A 202 -10.92 0.76 -5.75
CA ARG A 202 -11.43 2.06 -5.31
C ARG A 202 -12.86 1.99 -4.78
N THR A 203 -13.74 1.25 -5.44
CA THR A 203 -15.15 1.14 -5.04
C THR A 203 -15.26 0.49 -3.66
N VAL A 204 -14.58 -0.64 -3.46
CA VAL A 204 -14.55 -1.36 -2.18
C VAL A 204 -13.97 -0.49 -1.06
N GLU A 205 -12.88 0.23 -1.33
CA GLU A 205 -12.21 1.12 -0.38
C GLU A 205 -13.13 2.23 0.13
N ILE A 206 -13.76 2.96 -0.80
CA ILE A 206 -14.66 4.06 -0.45
C ILE A 206 -15.89 3.53 0.29
N GLU A 207 -16.53 2.47 -0.21
CA GLU A 207 -17.75 1.93 0.40
C GLU A 207 -17.51 1.38 1.81
N GLU A 208 -16.44 0.62 2.04
CA GLU A 208 -16.16 0.08 3.39
C GLU A 208 -15.64 1.18 4.33
N PHE A 209 -14.88 2.16 3.84
CA PHE A 209 -14.49 3.32 4.64
C PHE A 209 -15.70 4.15 5.07
N GLU A 210 -16.62 4.47 4.16
CA GLU A 210 -17.82 5.24 4.47
C GLU A 210 -18.66 4.57 5.56
N LYS A 211 -18.88 3.25 5.44
CA LYS A 211 -19.56 2.44 6.48
C LYS A 211 -18.85 2.55 7.83
N ALA A 212 -17.53 2.38 7.83
CA ALA A 212 -16.71 2.43 9.05
C ALA A 212 -16.66 3.82 9.69
N SER A 213 -16.61 4.88 8.88
CA SER A 213 -16.40 6.26 9.34
C SER A 213 -17.50 6.74 10.30
N GLY A 214 -18.76 6.39 10.01
CA GLY A 214 -19.89 6.74 10.87
C GLY A 214 -19.88 6.02 12.23
N GLU A 215 -19.38 4.79 12.27
CA GLU A 215 -19.20 4.03 13.52
C GLU A 215 -17.97 4.47 14.30
N ALA A 216 -16.86 4.74 13.61
CA ALA A 216 -15.63 5.26 14.19
C ALA A 216 -15.88 6.60 14.90
N SER A 217 -16.61 7.52 14.25
CA SER A 217 -17.00 8.81 14.84
C SER A 217 -17.81 8.64 16.12
N ARG A 218 -18.82 7.77 16.11
CA ARG A 218 -19.64 7.45 17.30
C ARG A 218 -18.84 6.82 18.44
N SER A 219 -17.81 6.06 18.10
CA SER A 219 -16.93 5.37 19.06
C SER A 219 -15.72 6.22 19.50
N GLY A 220 -15.60 7.46 19.00
CA GLY A 220 -14.49 8.36 19.31
C GLY A 220 -13.14 7.89 18.77
N VAL A 221 -13.15 7.12 17.68
CA VAL A 221 -11.96 6.67 16.94
C VAL A 221 -11.63 7.67 15.84
N ASN A 222 -10.39 8.17 15.81
CA ASN A 222 -9.93 9.14 14.81
C ASN A 222 -9.52 8.44 13.51
N LEU A 223 -10.53 8.02 12.72
CA LEU A 223 -10.35 7.39 11.42
C LEU A 223 -10.53 8.43 10.29
N ARG A 224 -9.56 8.51 9.38
CA ARG A 224 -9.51 9.49 8.28
C ARG A 224 -9.22 8.80 6.95
N LEU A 225 -9.85 9.29 5.88
CA LEU A 225 -9.56 8.85 4.51
C LEU A 225 -8.46 9.72 3.93
N LEU A 226 -7.38 9.09 3.46
CA LEU A 226 -6.36 9.72 2.63
C LEU A 226 -6.60 9.31 1.17
N ASP A 227 -7.50 10.02 0.49
CA ASP A 227 -7.86 9.72 -0.91
C ASP A 227 -6.83 10.32 -1.86
N VAL A 228 -5.79 9.54 -2.16
CA VAL A 228 -4.70 9.91 -3.08
C VAL A 228 -4.92 9.39 -4.49
N ASN A 229 -5.96 8.59 -4.74
CA ASN A 229 -6.17 7.96 -6.03
C ASN A 229 -6.48 8.98 -7.15
N PRO A 230 -7.39 9.97 -6.99
CA PRO A 230 -7.72 10.92 -8.05
C PRO A 230 -6.52 11.77 -8.50
N LEU A 231 -5.71 12.25 -7.55
CA LEU A 231 -4.54 13.05 -7.89
C LEU A 231 -3.43 12.19 -8.51
N SER A 232 -3.30 10.93 -8.08
CA SER A 232 -2.30 10.01 -8.60
C SER A 232 -2.63 9.56 -10.03
N LEU A 233 -3.91 9.40 -10.37
CA LEU A 233 -4.38 9.10 -11.73
C LEU A 233 -3.96 10.16 -12.77
N LEU A 234 -3.71 11.39 -12.32
CA LEU A 234 -3.28 12.47 -13.20
C LEU A 234 -1.76 12.51 -13.38
N ARG A 235 -1.01 11.55 -12.82
CA ARG A 235 0.45 11.58 -12.74
C ARG A 235 1.13 10.38 -13.41
N PRO A 236 0.80 10.04 -14.68
CA PRO A 236 1.49 8.97 -15.39
C PRO A 236 2.99 9.26 -15.62
N ASP A 237 3.40 10.53 -15.47
CA ASP A 237 4.80 10.98 -15.50
C ASP A 237 5.61 10.61 -14.25
N GLY A 238 4.93 10.15 -13.21
CA GLY A 238 5.52 9.90 -11.89
C GLY A 238 6.25 8.59 -11.70
N HIS A 239 6.15 7.67 -12.66
CA HIS A 239 6.64 6.30 -12.50
C HIS A 239 8.11 6.15 -12.92
N PRO A 240 8.86 5.21 -12.31
CA PRO A 240 10.22 4.87 -12.73
C PRO A 240 10.30 4.38 -14.18
N GLY A 241 9.24 3.73 -14.68
CA GLY A 241 9.25 3.05 -15.96
C GLY A 241 10.43 2.07 -16.02
N PRO A 242 11.30 2.14 -17.04
CA PRO A 242 12.41 1.20 -17.15
C PRO A 242 13.49 1.40 -16.05
N TYR A 243 13.45 2.49 -15.30
CA TYR A 243 14.47 2.87 -14.31
C TYR A 243 14.18 2.38 -12.89
N ARG A 244 13.48 1.24 -12.75
CA ARG A 244 13.28 0.58 -11.45
C ARG A 244 14.61 0.24 -10.75
N PHE A 245 15.61 -0.18 -11.52
CA PHE A 245 16.94 -0.51 -11.04
C PHE A 245 17.97 0.53 -11.46
N PHE A 246 19.08 0.62 -10.73
CA PHE A 246 20.13 1.57 -11.03
C PHE A 246 20.81 1.25 -12.37
N ARG A 247 20.75 2.21 -13.31
CA ARG A 247 21.39 2.14 -14.64
C ARG A 247 21.03 0.87 -15.44
N PRO A 248 19.75 0.66 -15.76
CA PRO A 248 19.25 -0.58 -16.40
C PRO A 248 19.78 -0.79 -17.83
N PHE A 249 20.39 0.23 -18.43
CA PHE A 249 20.93 0.23 -19.80
C PHE A 249 22.46 0.46 -19.85
N ALA A 250 23.17 0.25 -18.73
CA ALA A 250 24.62 0.50 -18.66
C ALA A 250 25.42 -0.46 -19.55
N GLU A 251 25.05 -1.74 -19.55
CA GLU A 251 25.76 -2.80 -20.31
C GLU A 251 25.26 -2.90 -21.75
N ASP A 252 23.94 -2.78 -21.96
CA ASP A 252 23.31 -2.77 -23.28
C ASP A 252 22.24 -1.66 -23.37
N LYS A 253 22.44 -0.72 -24.29
CA LYS A 253 21.50 0.38 -24.56
C LYS A 253 20.16 -0.10 -25.12
N ASN A 254 20.11 -1.31 -25.67
CA ASN A 254 18.93 -1.92 -26.26
C ASN A 254 18.34 -3.04 -25.37
N ALA A 255 18.80 -3.16 -24.12
CA ALA A 255 18.30 -4.16 -23.18
C ALA A 255 16.78 -4.07 -23.06
N LYS A 256 16.11 -5.22 -23.07
CA LYS A 256 14.69 -5.30 -22.75
C LYS A 256 14.54 -5.36 -21.24
N VAL A 257 13.99 -4.29 -20.66
CA VAL A 257 13.79 -4.17 -19.22
C VAL A 257 12.31 -4.03 -18.91
N VAL A 258 11.89 -4.64 -17.80
CA VAL A 258 10.52 -4.52 -17.30
C VAL A 258 10.30 -3.08 -16.84
N SER A 259 9.23 -2.44 -17.32
CA SER A 259 8.85 -1.11 -16.86
C SER A 259 8.06 -1.23 -15.57
N ASP A 260 8.44 -0.47 -14.56
CA ASP A 260 7.67 -0.30 -13.34
C ASP A 260 6.76 0.92 -13.48
N CYS A 261 5.48 0.64 -13.67
CA CYS A 261 4.44 1.66 -13.81
C CYS A 261 3.46 1.65 -12.65
N LEU A 262 3.87 1.06 -11.52
CA LEU A 262 3.08 0.94 -10.29
C LEU A 262 3.70 1.79 -9.18
N HIS A 263 5.01 1.72 -8.99
CA HIS A 263 5.74 2.52 -8.00
C HIS A 263 6.03 3.93 -8.50
N TRP A 264 6.48 4.80 -7.62
CA TRP A 264 6.66 6.24 -7.85
C TRP A 264 8.12 6.64 -7.67
N CYS A 265 8.61 7.47 -8.60
CA CYS A 265 9.91 8.13 -8.49
C CYS A 265 10.02 8.96 -7.22
N LEU A 266 11.25 9.09 -6.71
CA LEU A 266 11.61 9.97 -5.59
C LEU A 266 12.79 10.87 -5.99
N PRO A 267 12.70 12.20 -5.83
CA PRO A 267 11.47 12.95 -5.53
C PRO A 267 10.42 12.81 -6.64
N GLY A 268 9.14 12.99 -6.32
CA GLY A 268 8.06 12.73 -7.28
C GLY A 268 6.65 13.01 -6.74
N PRO A 269 5.60 12.62 -7.47
CA PRO A 269 4.20 12.91 -7.09
C PRO A 269 3.81 12.41 -5.71
N ILE A 270 4.41 11.30 -5.28
CA ILE A 270 4.22 10.69 -3.96
C ILE A 270 4.62 11.63 -2.80
N ASP A 271 5.47 12.62 -3.04
CA ASP A 271 5.82 13.63 -2.04
C ASP A 271 4.59 14.45 -1.62
N THR A 272 3.65 14.72 -2.55
CA THR A 272 2.39 15.41 -2.27
C THR A 272 1.48 14.62 -1.32
N TRP A 273 1.62 13.30 -1.24
CA TRP A 273 0.84 12.51 -0.28
C TRP A 273 1.26 12.86 1.16
N ASN A 274 2.55 13.11 1.39
CA ASN A 274 3.04 13.56 2.68
C ASN A 274 2.54 14.97 3.01
N ASP A 275 2.45 15.87 2.03
CA ASP A 275 1.87 17.20 2.24
C ASP A 275 0.40 17.11 2.70
N LEU A 276 -0.38 16.23 2.06
CA LEU A 276 -1.78 15.98 2.45
C LEU A 276 -1.88 15.40 3.86
N VAL A 277 -1.05 14.40 4.20
CA VAL A 277 -1.02 13.84 5.55
C VAL A 277 -0.68 14.91 6.58
N MET A 278 0.33 15.73 6.32
CA MET A 278 0.75 16.78 7.25
C MET A 278 -0.32 17.87 7.42
N GLU A 279 -0.97 18.26 6.33
CA GLU A 279 -2.11 19.18 6.37
C GLU A 279 -3.25 18.62 7.25
N MET A 280 -3.60 17.35 7.07
CA MET A 280 -4.62 16.68 7.87
C MET A 280 -4.21 16.57 9.34
N VAL A 281 -2.95 16.30 9.65
CA VAL A 281 -2.45 16.19 11.03
C VAL A 281 -2.37 17.54 11.74
N VAL A 282 -2.04 18.61 11.02
CA VAL A 282 -1.88 19.95 11.62
C VAL A 282 -3.23 20.64 11.80
N LYS A 283 -4.17 20.47 10.86
CA LYS A 283 -5.44 21.20 10.85
C LYS A 283 -6.63 20.50 11.50
N GLY A 284 -6.55 19.19 11.74
CA GLY A 284 -7.67 18.43 12.31
C GLY A 284 -7.25 17.58 13.48
#